data_AF-A0A529PE66-F1
#
_entry.id   AF-A0A529PE66-F1
#
_cell.length_a   1.000
_cell.length_b   1.000
_cell.length_c   1.000
_cell.angle_alpha   90.00
_cell.angle_beta   90.00
_cell.angle_gamma   90.00
#
_symmetry.space_group_name_H-M   'P 1'
#
loop_
_entity.id
_entity.type
_entity.pdbx_description
1 polymer ?
#
loop_
_entity_poly.entity_id
_entity_poly.type
_entity_poly.pdbx_seq_one_letter_code
_entity_poly.pdbx_strand_id
1 'polypeptide(L)'
;MSWFIGIVLFDNDLVFTGTNIIAHGIPYIALIWGYGRNQARLQGGRSSFLAPWIAHLFTWRAVPVYMAALFGLAYLEEGLWDGFVWREHGSLFGLFGTLPSLGSSDALIWLAPLLAMPQATHYILDAFIWRMQTRDTSWKQVLFAQEPGRS
;
A
#
# COMPACT_ATOMS: atom_id res chain seq x y z
N MET A 1 17.00 6.55 -11.40
CA MET A 1 17.95 7.62 -11.01
C MET A 1 17.79 8.07 -9.55
N SER A 2 16.67 7.80 -8.87
CA SER A 2 16.51 8.07 -7.43
C SER A 2 17.22 7.05 -6.53
N TRP A 3 17.23 5.78 -6.95
CA TRP A 3 17.75 4.64 -6.17
C TRP A 3 19.26 4.71 -5.86
N PHE A 4 20.07 5.15 -6.84
CA PHE A 4 21.52 5.26 -6.69
C PHE A 4 21.92 6.42 -5.77
N ILE A 5 21.18 7.52 -5.78
CA ILE A 5 21.47 8.71 -4.99
C ILE A 5 21.17 8.46 -3.50
N GLY A 6 20.05 7.82 -3.17
CA GLY A 6 19.69 7.55 -1.76
C GLY A 6 20.65 6.57 -1.07
N ILE A 7 21.04 5.48 -1.75
CA ILE A 7 21.91 4.44 -1.19
C ILE A 7 23.38 4.90 -1.18
N VAL A 8 23.89 5.47 -2.27
CA VAL A 8 25.34 5.70 -2.43
C VAL A 8 25.81 7.06 -1.88
N LEU A 9 24.95 8.09 -1.86
CA LEU A 9 25.35 9.44 -1.41
C LEU A 9 25.02 9.75 0.06
N PHE A 10 24.02 9.09 0.66
CA PHE A 10 23.54 9.46 2.00
C PHE A 10 23.68 8.38 3.08
N ASP A 11 24.01 7.13 2.73
CA ASP A 11 24.24 6.02 3.67
C ASP A 11 23.19 5.97 4.80
N ASN A 12 21.93 6.22 4.45
CA ASN A 12 20.83 6.42 5.39
C ASN A 12 19.57 5.70 4.91
N ASP A 13 19.22 4.63 5.63
CA ASP A 13 18.07 3.77 5.34
C ASP A 13 16.73 4.52 5.36
N LEU A 14 16.61 5.62 6.12
CA LEU A 14 15.41 6.47 6.14
C LEU A 14 15.27 7.29 4.85
N VAL A 15 16.38 7.81 4.30
CA VAL A 15 16.36 8.57 3.04
C VAL A 15 16.06 7.64 1.88
N PHE A 16 16.62 6.43 1.89
CA PHE A 16 16.30 5.39 0.91
C PHE A 16 14.83 4.99 0.98
N THR A 17 14.33 4.64 2.16
CA THR A 17 12.94 4.22 2.36
C THR A 17 11.96 5.35 2.01
N GLY A 18 12.25 6.58 2.45
CA GLY A 18 11.41 7.75 2.16
C GLY A 18 11.34 8.07 0.66
N THR A 19 12.47 8.06 -0.05
CA THR A 19 12.49 8.31 -1.49
C THR A 19 11.83 7.19 -2.28
N ASN A 20 11.97 5.94 -1.84
CA ASN A 20 11.32 4.79 -2.45
C ASN A 20 9.79 4.84 -2.27
N ILE A 21 9.32 5.13 -1.05
CA ILE A 21 7.89 5.31 -0.74
C ILE A 21 7.29 6.47 -1.54
N ILE A 22 7.98 7.61 -1.65
CA ILE A 22 7.47 8.75 -2.41
C ILE A 22 7.46 8.45 -3.91
N ALA A 23 8.53 7.84 -4.44
CA ALA A 23 8.67 7.56 -5.86
C ALA A 23 7.76 6.43 -6.36
N HIS A 24 7.33 5.50 -5.50
CA HIS A 24 6.48 4.38 -5.88
C HIS A 24 5.11 4.39 -5.22
N GLY A 25 5.04 4.70 -3.93
CA GLY A 25 3.79 4.75 -3.18
C GLY A 25 2.81 5.79 -3.70
N ILE A 26 3.24 7.03 -3.98
CA ILE A 26 2.34 8.08 -4.50
C ILE A 26 1.77 7.70 -5.87
N PRO A 27 2.59 7.28 -6.86
CA PRO A 27 2.05 6.78 -8.13
C PRO A 27 1.07 5.61 -7.97
N TYR A 28 1.35 4.65 -7.08
CA TYR A 28 0.47 3.51 -6.86
C TYR A 28 -0.88 3.90 -6.25
N ILE A 29 -0.87 4.76 -5.24
CA ILE A 29 -2.08 5.30 -4.61
C ILE A 29 -2.93 6.01 -5.68
N ALA A 30 -2.30 6.82 -6.53
CA ALA A 30 -2.99 7.51 -7.63
C ALA A 30 -3.53 6.53 -8.69
N LEU A 31 -2.77 5.50 -9.06
CA LEU A 31 -3.17 4.48 -10.03
C LEU A 31 -4.33 3.62 -9.53
N ILE A 32 -4.27 3.12 -8.29
CA ILE A 32 -5.33 2.32 -7.67
C ILE A 32 -6.61 3.15 -7.56
N TRP A 33 -6.48 4.41 -7.13
CA TRP A 33 -7.62 5.31 -7.03
C TRP A 33 -8.24 5.61 -8.40
N GLY A 34 -7.42 5.90 -9.40
CA GLY A 34 -7.88 6.14 -10.79
C GLY A 34 -8.53 4.90 -11.42
N TYR A 35 -7.95 3.72 -11.20
CA TYR A 35 -8.49 2.45 -11.65
C TYR A 35 -9.83 2.14 -10.99
N GLY A 36 -9.94 2.23 -9.67
CA GLY A 36 -11.18 2.00 -8.93
C GLY A 36 -12.30 2.96 -9.33
N ARG A 37 -11.95 4.23 -9.55
CA ARG A 37 -12.88 5.26 -10.05
C ARG A 37 -13.38 4.95 -11.47
N ASN A 38 -12.49 4.63 -12.39
CA ASN A 38 -12.85 4.35 -13.78
C ASN A 38 -13.64 3.05 -13.90
N GLN A 39 -13.30 2.03 -13.10
CA GLN A 39 -14.07 0.81 -13.01
C GLN A 39 -15.50 1.06 -12.49
N ALA A 40 -15.66 1.86 -11.42
CA ALA A 40 -16.98 2.22 -10.90
C ALA A 40 -17.82 3.00 -11.92
N ARG A 41 -17.18 3.86 -12.73
CA ARG A 41 -17.82 4.61 -13.82
C ARG A 41 -18.23 3.72 -14.99
N LEU A 42 -17.34 2.84 -15.46
CA LEU A 42 -17.57 1.97 -16.63
C LEU A 42 -18.59 0.85 -16.35
N GLN A 43 -18.65 0.34 -15.11
CA GLN A 43 -19.56 -0.76 -14.74
C GLN A 43 -20.88 -0.28 -14.13
N GLY A 44 -21.19 1.02 -14.17
CA GLY A 44 -22.46 1.58 -13.68
C GLY A 44 -22.77 1.25 -12.21
N GLY A 45 -21.74 1.14 -11.36
CA GLY A 45 -21.89 0.76 -9.96
C GLY A 45 -22.08 -0.74 -9.68
N ARG A 46 -22.10 -1.61 -10.70
CA ARG A 46 -22.16 -3.08 -10.55
C ARG A 46 -20.79 -3.70 -10.79
N SER A 47 -19.84 -3.41 -9.89
CA SER A 47 -18.55 -4.09 -9.89
C SER A 47 -18.69 -5.49 -9.30
N SER A 48 -18.36 -6.53 -10.08
CA SER A 48 -18.26 -7.92 -9.59
C SER A 48 -17.03 -8.15 -8.69
N PHE A 49 -16.05 -7.24 -8.71
CA PHE A 49 -14.73 -7.45 -8.10
C PHE A 49 -14.55 -6.67 -6.79
N LEU A 50 -15.30 -5.58 -6.60
CA LEU A 50 -15.21 -4.74 -5.40
C LEU A 50 -16.60 -4.63 -4.79
N ALA A 51 -16.71 -4.91 -3.49
CA ALA A 51 -17.97 -4.75 -2.78
C ALA A 51 -18.52 -3.31 -2.94
N PRO A 52 -19.84 -3.11 -3.05
CA PRO A 52 -20.44 -1.80 -3.36
C PRO A 52 -20.03 -0.66 -2.42
N TRP A 53 -19.70 -0.99 -1.16
CA TRP A 53 -19.23 -0.03 -0.17
C TRP A 53 -17.77 0.40 -0.41
N ILE A 54 -16.92 -0.48 -0.94
CA ILE A 54 -15.53 -0.15 -1.28
C ILE A 54 -15.51 0.81 -2.48
N ALA A 55 -16.43 0.63 -3.43
CA ALA A 55 -16.55 1.52 -4.59
C ALA A 55 -16.79 2.99 -4.19
N HIS A 56 -17.45 3.25 -3.05
CA HIS A 56 -17.69 4.61 -2.55
C HIS A 56 -16.40 5.32 -2.10
N LEU A 57 -15.36 4.56 -1.70
CA LEU A 57 -14.06 5.10 -1.30
C LEU A 57 -13.27 5.71 -2.47
N PHE A 58 -13.63 5.34 -3.71
CA PHE A 58 -12.97 5.82 -4.94
C PHE A 58 -13.66 7.05 -5.56
N THR A 59 -14.46 7.77 -4.77
CA THR A 59 -15.03 9.07 -5.17
C THR A 59 -14.16 10.22 -4.68
N TRP A 60 -14.19 11.37 -5.37
CA TRP A 60 -13.43 12.56 -4.96
C TRP A 60 -13.75 13.03 -3.53
N ARG A 61 -15.00 12.86 -3.11
CA ARG A 61 -15.46 13.21 -1.75
C ARG A 61 -14.90 12.26 -0.68
N ALA A 62 -14.52 11.04 -1.07
CA ALA A 62 -14.01 10.02 -0.17
C ALA A 62 -12.47 9.96 -0.12
N VAL A 63 -11.75 10.82 -0.87
CA VAL A 63 -10.27 10.90 -0.79
C VAL A 63 -9.77 11.06 0.65
N PRO A 64 -10.35 11.93 1.50
CA PRO A 64 -9.91 12.03 2.89
C PRO A 64 -10.11 10.74 3.68
N VAL A 65 -11.22 10.03 3.45
CA VAL A 65 -11.53 8.74 4.10
C VAL A 65 -10.58 7.65 3.63
N TYR A 66 -10.27 7.62 2.33
CA TYR A 66 -9.29 6.72 1.75
C TYR A 66 -7.89 6.95 2.33
N MET A 67 -7.44 8.21 2.40
CA MET A 67 -6.16 8.55 3.03
C MET A 67 -6.15 8.21 4.52
N ALA A 68 -7.22 8.52 5.26
CA ALA A 68 -7.34 8.16 6.66
C ALA A 68 -7.30 6.65 6.88
N ALA A 69 -7.91 5.86 5.99
CA ALA A 69 -7.85 4.41 6.06
C ALA A 69 -6.43 3.88 5.82
N LEU A 70 -5.70 4.43 4.83
CA LEU A 70 -4.30 4.08 4.59
C LEU A 70 -3.40 4.41 5.79
N PHE A 71 -3.52 5.62 6.34
CA PHE A 71 -2.76 6.01 7.52
C PHE A 71 -3.16 5.21 8.76
N GLY A 72 -4.44 4.89 8.92
CA GLY A 72 -4.92 4.05 10.02
C GLY A 72 -4.36 2.63 9.95
N LEU A 73 -4.28 2.06 8.75
CA LEU A 73 -3.68 0.73 8.55
C LEU A 73 -2.16 0.76 8.80
N ALA A 74 -1.46 1.78 8.31
CA ALA A 74 -0.03 1.95 8.57
C ALA A 74 0.27 2.15 10.06
N TYR A 75 -0.54 2.96 10.75
CA TYR A 75 -0.43 3.17 12.20
C TYR A 75 -0.70 1.88 12.99
N LEU A 76 -1.66 1.05 12.55
CA LEU A 76 -1.92 -0.25 13.15
C LEU A 76 -0.73 -1.19 12.96
N GLU A 77 -0.19 -1.30 11.75
CA GLU A 77 0.97 -2.15 11.44
C GLU A 77 2.19 -1.76 12.27
N GLU A 78 2.55 -0.47 12.26
CA GLU A 78 3.67 0.06 13.04
C GLU A 78 3.45 -0.09 14.55
N GLY A 79 2.22 0.13 15.03
CA GLY A 79 1.87 -0.07 16.42
C GLY A 79 1.98 -1.53 16.88
N LEU A 80 1.70 -2.50 16.01
CA LEU A 80 1.91 -3.91 16.30
C LEU A 80 3.41 -4.26 16.34
N TRP A 81 4.22 -3.70 15.44
CA TRP A 81 5.68 -3.83 15.46
C TRP A 81 6.27 -3.25 16.74
N ASP A 82 5.91 -2.03 17.11
CA ASP A 82 6.40 -1.39 18.32
C ASP A 82 5.90 -2.12 19.58
N GLY A 83 4.63 -2.52 19.64
CA GLY A 83 4.06 -3.21 20.80
C GLY A 83 4.68 -4.59 21.09
N PHE A 84 4.88 -5.40 20.05
CA PHE A 84 5.39 -6.77 20.19
C PHE A 84 6.91 -6.89 20.13
N VAL A 85 7.61 -6.02 19.39
CA VAL A 85 9.02 -6.23 19.05
C VAL A 85 9.91 -5.13 19.62
N TRP A 86 9.73 -3.87 19.22
CA TRP A 86 10.71 -2.80 19.49
C TRP A 86 10.49 -2.08 20.84
N ARG A 87 9.27 -1.65 21.14
CA ARG A 87 8.88 -0.86 22.32
C ARG A 87 9.68 0.43 22.50
N GLU A 88 10.04 1.06 21.39
CA GLU A 88 10.86 2.28 21.39
C GLU A 88 9.97 3.54 21.30
N HIS A 89 8.77 3.41 20.72
CA HIS A 89 7.90 4.53 20.37
C HIS A 89 6.62 4.59 21.22
N GLY A 90 6.73 4.23 22.51
CA GLY A 90 5.59 4.16 23.43
C GLY A 90 4.81 5.47 23.62
N SER A 91 5.40 6.63 23.30
CA SER A 91 4.70 7.93 23.30
C SER A 91 3.75 8.11 22.11
N LEU A 92 4.05 7.48 20.97
CA LEU A 92 3.22 7.49 19.76
C LEU A 92 2.24 6.32 19.74
N PHE A 93 2.66 5.14 20.22
CA PHE A 93 1.88 3.90 20.20
C PHE A 93 1.39 3.47 21.58
N GLY A 94 1.06 4.41 22.48
CA GLY A 94 0.69 4.10 23.86
C GLY A 94 -0.46 3.07 24.02
N LEU A 95 -1.37 2.99 23.05
CA LEU A 95 -2.42 1.96 23.00
C LEU A 95 -1.85 0.53 22.86
N PHE A 96 -0.77 0.38 22.10
CA PHE A 96 -0.09 -0.89 21.84
C PHE A 96 0.98 -1.22 22.90
N GLY A 97 1.39 -0.25 23.72
CA GLY A 97 2.33 -0.47 24.83
C GLY A 97 1.84 -1.45 25.91
N THR A 98 0.54 -1.76 25.93
CA THR A 98 -0.05 -2.78 26.82
C THR A 98 0.07 -4.21 26.29
N LEU A 99 0.47 -4.40 25.03
CA LEU A 99 0.67 -5.72 24.43
C LEU A 99 1.87 -6.44 25.07
N PRO A 100 1.87 -7.78 25.17
CA PRO A 100 3.00 -8.52 25.71
C PRO A 100 4.23 -8.39 24.79
N SER A 101 5.41 -8.17 25.36
CA SER A 101 6.66 -8.15 24.58
C SER A 101 7.02 -9.57 24.12
N LEU A 102 7.24 -9.73 22.83
CA LEU A 102 7.67 -10.99 22.21
C LEU A 102 9.09 -10.89 21.64
N GLY A 103 9.77 -9.76 21.81
CA GLY A 103 11.08 -9.45 21.20
C GLY A 103 12.24 -10.42 21.50
N SER A 104 12.11 -11.29 22.51
CA SER A 104 13.13 -12.30 22.86
C SER A 104 12.60 -13.74 22.81
N SER A 105 11.43 -13.96 22.23
CA SER A 105 10.74 -15.25 22.24
C SER A 105 10.84 -15.94 20.88
N ASP A 106 10.84 -17.28 20.87
CA ASP A 106 10.74 -18.10 19.64
C ASP A 106 9.49 -17.77 18.79
N ALA A 107 8.50 -17.08 19.38
CA ALA A 107 7.33 -16.54 18.71
C ALA A 107 7.68 -15.55 17.57
N LEU A 108 8.84 -14.89 17.61
CA LEU A 108 9.28 -13.99 16.52
C LEU A 108 9.45 -14.71 15.18
N ILE A 109 9.76 -16.01 15.20
CA ILE A 109 9.90 -16.82 13.98
C ILE A 109 8.59 -16.83 13.17
N TRP A 110 7.46 -16.75 13.86
CA TRP A 110 6.12 -16.70 13.24
C TRP A 110 5.60 -15.27 13.10
N LEU A 111 5.85 -14.43 14.11
CA LEU A 111 5.32 -13.08 14.15
C LEU A 111 5.99 -12.15 13.14
N ALA A 112 7.32 -12.21 12.99
CA ALA A 112 8.03 -11.30 12.10
C ALA A 112 7.64 -11.49 10.62
N PRO A 113 7.55 -12.73 10.08
CA PRO A 113 7.03 -12.92 8.72
C PRO A 113 5.59 -12.48 8.57
N LEU A 114 4.74 -12.71 9.57
CA LEU A 114 3.33 -12.33 9.55
C LEU A 114 3.15 -10.81 9.51
N LEU A 115 3.90 -10.08 10.34
CA LEU A 115 3.86 -8.61 10.34
C LEU A 115 4.53 -8.04 9.09
N ALA A 116 5.49 -8.75 8.47
CA ALA A 116 6.11 -8.36 7.21
C ALA A 116 5.27 -8.72 5.96
N MET A 117 4.19 -9.51 6.11
CA MET A 117 3.34 -9.95 5.00
C MET A 117 2.79 -8.80 4.14
N PRO A 118 2.28 -7.69 4.71
CA PRO A 118 1.78 -6.56 3.91
C PRO A 118 2.86 -6.01 2.99
N GLN A 119 4.06 -5.78 3.54
CA GLN A 119 5.21 -5.25 2.80
C GLN A 119 5.74 -6.26 1.77
N ALA A 120 5.87 -7.53 2.12
CA ALA A 120 6.27 -8.59 1.18
C ALA A 120 5.28 -8.72 0.01
N THR A 121 3.98 -8.63 0.30
CA THR A 121 2.92 -8.68 -0.71
C THR A 121 3.03 -7.49 -1.66
N HIS A 122 3.24 -6.28 -1.12
CA HIS A 122 3.42 -5.08 -1.94
C HIS A 122 4.60 -5.22 -2.90
N TYR A 123 5.77 -5.65 -2.42
CA TYR A 123 6.95 -5.85 -3.28
C TYR A 123 6.74 -6.91 -4.38
N ILE A 124 6.06 -8.02 -4.06
CA ILE A 124 5.75 -9.06 -5.04
C ILE A 124 4.78 -8.53 -6.11
N LEU A 125 3.74 -7.80 -5.70
CA LEU A 125 2.78 -7.20 -6.63
C LEU A 125 3.47 -6.17 -7.53
N ASP A 126 4.37 -5.37 -6.99
CA ASP A 126 5.17 -4.42 -7.76
C ASP A 126 6.00 -5.15 -8.82
N ALA A 127 6.75 -6.17 -8.42
CA ALA A 127 7.53 -6.98 -9.36
C ALA A 127 6.65 -7.60 -10.46
N PHE A 128 5.44 -8.04 -10.11
CA PHE A 128 4.49 -8.59 -11.06
C PHE A 128 3.96 -7.54 -12.04
N ILE A 129 3.58 -6.35 -11.56
CA ILE A 129 3.08 -5.25 -12.39
C ILE A 129 4.16 -4.77 -13.37
N TRP A 130 5.40 -4.59 -12.91
CA TRP A 130 6.53 -4.21 -13.76
C TRP A 130 6.90 -5.30 -14.78
N ARG A 131 6.72 -6.58 -14.43
CA ARG A 131 6.94 -7.70 -15.36
C ARG A 131 5.82 -7.84 -16.40
N MET A 132 4.58 -7.46 -16.08
CA MET A 132 3.40 -7.57 -16.95
C MET A 132 3.30 -6.46 -18.02
N GLN A 133 4.41 -5.94 -18.50
CA GLN A 133 4.45 -4.92 -19.54
C GLN A 133 4.14 -5.50 -20.94
N THR A 134 3.06 -6.28 -21.07
CA THR A 134 2.51 -6.76 -22.34
C THR A 134 1.62 -5.69 -22.97
N ARG A 135 1.65 -5.61 -24.31
CA ARG A 135 1.08 -4.48 -25.07
C ARG A 135 -0.46 -4.39 -25.02
N ASP A 136 -1.18 -5.50 -24.82
CA ASP A 136 -2.65 -5.56 -24.84
C ASP A 136 -3.26 -6.14 -23.55
N THR A 137 -3.18 -5.39 -22.44
CA THR A 137 -3.75 -5.83 -21.15
C THR A 137 -5.02 -5.04 -20.81
N SER A 138 -6.10 -5.76 -20.46
CA SER A 138 -7.45 -5.20 -20.18
C SER A 138 -7.47 -4.12 -19.08
N TRP A 139 -6.53 -4.15 -18.13
CA TRP A 139 -6.43 -3.12 -17.09
C TRP A 139 -6.09 -1.74 -17.65
N LYS A 140 -5.37 -1.65 -18.78
CA LYS A 140 -5.06 -0.37 -19.45
C LYS A 140 -6.33 0.29 -19.99
N GLN A 141 -7.26 -0.51 -20.54
CA GLN A 141 -8.53 0.01 -21.05
C GLN A 141 -9.36 0.61 -19.90
N VAL A 142 -9.39 -0.06 -18.75
CA VAL A 142 -10.05 0.47 -17.54
C VAL A 142 -9.33 1.71 -17.00
N LEU A 143 -8.00 1.68 -16.92
CA LEU A 143 -7.20 2.81 -16.42
C LEU A 143 -7.36 4.06 -17.29
N PHE A 144 -7.41 3.92 -18.61
CA PHE A 144 -7.60 5.03 -19.55
C PHE A 144 -9.07 5.29 -19.89
N ALA A 145 -10.01 4.59 -19.26
CA ALA A 145 -11.44 4.68 -19.54
C ALA A 145 -11.78 4.55 -21.05
N GLN A 146 -11.09 3.64 -21.75
CA GLN A 146 -11.39 3.34 -23.15
C GLN A 146 -12.61 2.44 -23.22
N GLU A 147 -13.64 2.87 -23.96
CA GLU A 147 -14.81 2.04 -24.21
C GLU A 147 -14.46 0.89 -25.18
N PRO A 148 -15.00 -0.32 -24.97
CA PRO A 148 -14.77 -1.42 -25.91
C PRO A 148 -15.40 -1.06 -27.26
N GLY A 149 -14.60 -0.83 -28.30
CA GLY A 149 -15.08 -0.78 -29.69
C GLY A 149 -14.85 0.50 -30.50
N ARG A 150 -13.87 1.36 -30.16
CA ARG A 150 -13.40 2.41 -31.09
C ARG A 150 -11.89 2.32 -31.31
N SER A 151 -11.50 1.48 -32.27
CA SER A 151 -10.26 1.58 -33.04
C SER A 151 -10.42 2.60 -34.16
#